data_AF-A0A835R1Q4-F1
#
_entry.id   AF-A0A835R1Q4-F1
#
_cell.length_a   1.000
_cell.length_b   1.000
_cell.length_c   1.000
_cell.angle_alpha   90.00
_cell.angle_beta   90.00
_cell.angle_gamma   90.00
#
_symmetry.space_group_name_H-M   'P 1'
#
loop_
_entity.id
_entity.type
_entity.pdbx_description
1 polymer ?
#
loop_
_entity_poly.entity_id
_entity_poly.type
_entity_poly.pdbx_seq_one_letter_code
_entity_poly.pdbx_strand_id
1 'polypeptide(L)'
;MSSECQRSETLELEWRAASKIQEAWKGYVLEWHTKRSSATACRNVIYKKAFQRKLSAAVEIQSFARRQLAQNKLLRACKLQPGMVWQRAYPDSCAYCIEMSIVVRSIIKLQKWWKKVLFSRSRFYAIITIQSFVRGSVSKFDLAKKKQSIIFIQRAWRHSLFRKMKRDSALVIQSCIRGWAARCTASRTKCSMIKIQRWWRNILYLKTIKKSISVIQAYLRGWITRRRATKKLYHIEKIQSCWKGYLVRKHSSPLLLDLRNRMRLSSANVVDESRLINRLVIALSELLGYRSITDIRHTCATLDVATDLSEKCCETLVAAGAIDILLKQIQLLNRGVQIKSTPRSMEIIFKELLRNKNEGFLVSCQLLRRLCRIQQGLEAARKLQGHVRRLNNVIVKLERRAKFLSRNAHSSNIKDLTLRRLREAACLMSLIADE
;
A
#
# COMPACT_ATOMS: atom_id res chain seq x y z
N MET A 1 -15.68 -14.82 27.34
CA MET A 1 -14.85 -13.67 27.78
C MET A 1 -15.05 -12.39 26.98
N SER A 2 -15.21 -12.40 25.64
CA SER A 2 -15.44 -11.15 24.87
C SER A 2 -16.88 -10.60 24.93
N SER A 3 -17.90 -11.45 25.07
CA SER A 3 -19.32 -11.03 25.09
C SER A 3 -19.77 -10.38 26.40
N GLU A 4 -19.21 -10.80 27.54
CA GLU A 4 -19.50 -10.20 28.85
C GLU A 4 -18.88 -8.80 29.01
N CYS A 5 -17.69 -8.59 28.42
CA CYS A 5 -17.02 -7.30 28.41
C CYS A 5 -17.83 -6.24 27.65
N GLN A 6 -18.37 -6.58 26.48
CA GLN A 6 -19.23 -5.68 25.70
C GLN A 6 -20.56 -5.38 26.40
N ARG A 7 -21.14 -6.36 27.10
CA ARG A 7 -22.40 -6.16 27.84
C ARG A 7 -22.21 -5.25 29.07
N SER A 8 -21.05 -5.35 29.72
CA SER A 8 -20.65 -4.47 30.82
C SER A 8 -20.48 -3.02 30.36
N GLU A 9 -19.79 -2.78 29.22
CA GLU A 9 -19.63 -1.43 28.66
C GLU A 9 -20.97 -0.80 28.24
N THR A 10 -21.89 -1.58 27.66
CA THR A 10 -23.22 -1.06 27.29
C THR A 10 -24.04 -0.66 28.52
N LEU A 11 -23.99 -1.45 29.60
CA LEU A 11 -24.70 -1.13 30.85
C LEU A 11 -24.11 0.10 31.54
N GLU A 12 -22.79 0.29 31.46
CA GLU A 12 -22.13 1.46 32.01
C GLU A 12 -22.49 2.74 31.23
N LEU A 13 -22.63 2.65 29.91
CA LEU A 13 -23.10 3.76 29.07
C LEU A 13 -24.56 4.12 29.36
N GLU A 14 -25.43 3.12 29.53
CA GLU A 14 -26.84 3.33 29.90
C GLU A 14 -26.98 3.96 31.29
N TRP A 15 -26.19 3.50 32.27
CA TRP A 15 -26.18 4.07 33.62
C TRP A 15 -25.66 5.52 33.65
N ARG A 16 -24.62 5.82 32.85
CA ARG A 16 -24.10 7.19 32.70
C ARG A 16 -25.11 8.11 32.01
N ALA A 17 -25.86 7.61 31.03
CA ALA A 17 -26.94 8.38 30.38
C ALA A 17 -28.09 8.66 31.36
N ALA A 18 -28.53 7.65 32.11
CA ALA A 18 -29.57 7.79 33.13
C ALA A 18 -29.18 8.78 34.23
N SER A 19 -27.93 8.73 34.73
CA SER A 19 -27.41 9.69 35.72
C SER A 19 -27.42 11.13 35.21
N LYS A 20 -27.00 11.36 33.95
CA LYS A 20 -27.06 12.70 33.34
C LYS A 20 -28.48 13.24 33.20
N ILE A 21 -29.45 12.38 32.86
CA ILE A 21 -30.86 12.76 32.77
C ILE A 21 -31.41 13.12 34.16
N GLN A 22 -31.07 12.35 35.20
CA GLN A 22 -31.47 12.64 36.57
C GLN A 22 -30.86 13.95 37.10
N GLU A 23 -29.59 14.24 36.80
CA GLU A 23 -28.95 15.50 37.18
C GLU A 23 -29.60 16.70 36.47
N ALA A 24 -29.87 16.58 35.17
CA ALA A 24 -30.57 17.62 34.42
C ALA A 24 -31.98 17.88 34.96
N TRP A 25 -32.71 16.82 35.33
CA TRP A 25 -34.05 16.93 35.90
C TRP A 25 -34.02 17.57 37.30
N LYS A 26 -33.07 17.20 38.16
CA LYS A 26 -32.86 17.85 39.47
C LYS A 26 -32.57 19.35 39.32
N GLY A 27 -31.72 19.73 38.37
CA GLY A 27 -31.42 21.12 38.06
C GLY A 27 -32.66 21.91 37.62
N TYR A 28 -33.45 21.34 36.71
CA TYR A 28 -34.71 21.94 36.24
C TYR A 28 -35.72 22.15 37.38
N VAL A 29 -35.91 21.14 38.25
CA VAL A 29 -36.83 21.22 39.40
C VAL A 29 -36.40 22.31 40.38
N LEU A 30 -35.10 22.42 40.69
CA LEU A 30 -34.55 23.49 41.53
C LEU A 30 -34.78 24.89 40.92
N GLU A 31 -34.54 25.05 39.63
CA GLU A 31 -34.78 26.33 38.94
C GLU A 31 -36.26 26.71 38.91
N TRP A 32 -37.15 25.73 38.75
CA TRP A 32 -38.60 25.94 38.81
C TRP A 32 -39.06 26.36 40.21
N HIS A 33 -38.58 25.71 41.27
CA HIS A 33 -38.91 26.07 42.65
C HIS A 33 -38.39 27.46 43.04
N THR A 34 -37.16 27.82 42.65
CA THR A 34 -36.58 29.15 42.94
C THR A 34 -37.34 30.28 42.24
N LYS A 35 -37.75 30.08 40.97
CA LYS A 35 -38.62 31.02 40.25
C LYS A 35 -39.98 31.17 40.92
N ARG A 36 -40.60 30.06 41.35
CA ARG A 36 -41.90 30.07 42.05
C ARG A 36 -41.82 30.77 43.41
N SER A 37 -40.80 30.51 44.22
CA SER A 37 -40.58 31.17 45.51
C SER A 37 -40.34 32.67 45.34
N SER A 38 -39.54 33.07 44.35
CA SER A 38 -39.29 34.48 44.03
C SER A 38 -40.56 35.23 43.59
N ALA A 39 -41.39 34.59 42.75
CA ALA A 39 -42.68 35.15 42.34
C ALA A 39 -43.65 35.30 43.52
N THR A 40 -43.65 34.34 44.45
CA THR A 40 -44.51 34.37 45.65
C THR A 40 -44.07 35.47 46.62
N ALA A 41 -42.76 35.63 46.82
CA ALA A 41 -42.19 36.73 47.61
C ALA A 41 -42.55 38.11 47.03
N CYS A 42 -42.47 38.28 45.71
CA CYS A 42 -42.85 39.52 45.04
C CYS A 42 -44.33 39.86 45.26
N ARG A 43 -45.25 38.89 45.12
CA ARG A 43 -46.68 39.11 45.39
C ARG A 43 -46.92 39.54 46.83
N ASN A 44 -46.28 38.90 47.81
CA ASN A 44 -46.44 39.25 49.23
C ASN A 44 -45.98 40.69 49.53
N VAL A 45 -44.88 41.15 48.93
CA VAL A 45 -44.41 42.54 49.08
C VAL A 45 -45.42 43.53 48.48
N ILE A 46 -46.03 43.22 47.34
CA ILE A 46 -47.04 44.05 46.70
C ILE A 46 -48.29 44.16 47.58
N TYR A 47 -48.81 43.04 48.07
CA TYR A 47 -49.96 43.03 48.98
C TYR A 47 -49.70 43.78 50.28
N LYS A 48 -48.51 43.61 50.88
CA LYS A 48 -48.11 44.34 52.10
C LYS A 48 -48.05 45.85 51.88
N LYS A 49 -47.47 46.31 50.75
CA LYS A 49 -47.43 47.75 50.41
C LYS A 49 -48.83 48.30 50.14
N ALA A 50 -49.70 47.55 49.46
CA ALA A 50 -51.08 47.96 49.20
C ALA A 50 -51.88 48.09 50.51
N PHE A 51 -51.71 47.14 51.43
CA PHE A 51 -52.31 47.19 52.76
C PHE A 51 -51.83 48.40 53.58
N GLN A 52 -50.52 48.65 53.60
CA GLN A 52 -49.97 49.82 54.32
C GLN A 52 -50.50 51.15 53.80
N ARG A 53 -50.69 51.32 52.48
CA ARG A 53 -51.29 52.54 51.92
C ARG A 53 -52.72 52.75 52.42
N LYS A 54 -53.53 51.69 52.47
CA LYS A 54 -54.90 51.76 53.00
C LYS A 54 -54.91 52.09 54.50
N LEU A 55 -53.97 51.54 55.27
CA LEU A 55 -53.83 51.83 56.71
C LEU A 55 -53.45 53.30 56.94
N SER A 56 -52.44 53.83 56.21
CA SER A 56 -52.03 55.23 56.33
C SER A 56 -53.17 56.20 56.00
N ALA A 57 -53.94 55.93 54.94
CA ALA A 57 -55.11 56.74 54.59
C ALA A 57 -56.18 56.70 55.69
N ALA A 58 -56.44 55.54 56.29
CA ALA A 58 -57.39 55.41 57.39
C ALA A 58 -56.94 56.21 58.64
N VAL A 59 -55.64 56.19 58.97
CA VAL A 59 -55.09 56.95 60.10
C VAL A 59 -55.18 58.46 59.86
N GLU A 60 -54.94 58.94 58.64
CA GLU A 60 -55.12 60.35 58.30
C GLU A 60 -56.58 60.80 58.47
N ILE A 61 -57.54 60.02 57.95
CA ILE A 61 -58.98 60.31 58.11
C ILE A 61 -59.39 60.32 59.59
N GLN A 62 -58.92 59.35 60.37
CA GLN A 62 -59.19 59.29 61.81
C GLN A 62 -58.58 60.49 62.55
N SER A 63 -57.39 60.95 62.17
CA SER A 63 -56.75 62.13 62.77
C SER A 63 -57.54 63.41 62.51
N PHE A 64 -58.12 63.54 61.31
CA PHE A 64 -58.96 64.67 60.94
C PHE A 64 -60.29 64.66 61.71
N ALA A 65 -60.94 63.51 61.82
CA ALA A 65 -62.18 63.36 62.59
C ALA A 65 -61.96 63.68 64.08
N ARG A 66 -60.85 63.23 64.67
CA ARG A 66 -60.48 63.56 66.06
C ARG A 66 -60.23 65.05 66.25
N ARG A 67 -59.56 65.70 65.30
CA ARG A 67 -59.34 67.16 65.30
C ARG A 67 -60.67 67.93 65.22
N GLN A 68 -61.59 67.49 64.36
CA GLN A 68 -62.90 68.12 64.21
C GLN A 68 -63.75 67.99 65.49
N LEU A 69 -63.71 66.83 66.14
CA LEU A 69 -64.36 66.62 67.43
C LEU A 69 -63.77 67.52 68.53
N ALA A 70 -62.45 67.71 68.55
CA ALA A 70 -61.79 68.63 69.48
C ALA A 70 -62.17 70.10 69.23
N GLN A 71 -62.22 70.54 67.96
CA GLN A 71 -62.67 71.88 67.59
C GLN A 71 -64.14 72.12 67.93
N ASN A 72 -65.00 71.13 67.71
CA ASN A 72 -66.42 71.22 68.08
C ASN A 72 -66.63 71.26 69.61
N LYS A 73 -65.78 70.57 70.41
CA LYS A 73 -65.78 70.71 71.87
C LYS A 73 -65.37 72.12 72.32
N LEU A 74 -64.34 72.70 71.69
CA LEU A 74 -63.92 74.09 71.97
C LEU A 74 -65.00 75.11 71.58
N LEU A 75 -65.62 74.95 70.41
CA LEU A 75 -66.71 75.82 69.95
C LEU A 75 -67.98 75.69 70.81
N ARG A 76 -68.25 74.52 71.40
CA ARG A 76 -69.31 74.35 72.40
C ARG A 76 -68.95 74.99 73.74
N ALA A 77 -67.68 74.99 74.15
CA ALA A 77 -67.22 75.73 75.33
C ALA A 77 -67.31 77.26 75.15
N CYS A 78 -67.12 77.77 73.93
CA CYS A 78 -67.29 79.20 73.62
C CYS A 78 -68.76 79.68 73.50
N LYS A 79 -69.75 78.78 73.57
CA LYS A 79 -71.18 79.14 73.47
C LYS A 79 -71.93 79.15 74.82
N LEU A 80 -71.23 78.96 75.94
CA LEU A 80 -71.78 79.08 77.29
C LEU A 80 -71.18 80.29 78.00
N GLN A 81 -72.06 81.26 78.35
CA GLN A 81 -71.90 82.47 79.17
C GLN A 81 -71.77 83.82 78.41
N PRO A 82 -72.47 84.88 78.90
CA PRO A 82 -73.31 85.76 78.10
C PRO A 82 -72.79 87.21 78.02
N GLY A 83 -73.28 87.93 77.02
CA GLY A 83 -73.05 89.37 76.88
C GLY A 83 -73.64 90.16 78.05
N MET A 84 -72.75 90.68 78.89
CA MET A 84 -73.04 91.77 79.84
C MET A 84 -72.81 93.10 79.12
N VAL A 85 -73.90 93.82 78.91
CA VAL A 85 -73.93 95.22 78.49
C VAL A 85 -73.46 96.08 79.67
N TRP A 86 -72.36 96.81 79.51
CA TRP A 86 -72.01 97.97 80.34
C TRP A 86 -71.75 99.17 79.45
N GLN A 87 -72.76 100.02 79.29
CA GLN A 87 -72.61 101.42 78.94
C GLN A 87 -73.07 102.25 80.15
N ARG A 88 -72.12 102.85 80.87
CA ARG A 88 -72.16 104.29 81.22
C ARG A 88 -70.96 104.73 82.06
N ALA A 89 -70.42 105.87 81.62
CA ALA A 89 -69.82 106.97 82.38
C ALA A 89 -68.46 106.75 83.07
N TYR A 90 -67.42 107.26 82.41
CA TYR A 90 -66.30 107.97 83.05
C TYR A 90 -65.94 109.18 82.17
N PRO A 91 -65.98 110.42 82.68
CA PRO A 91 -65.27 111.55 82.09
C PRO A 91 -63.85 111.65 82.67
N ASP A 92 -62.94 112.23 81.89
CA ASP A 92 -61.52 112.53 82.15
C ASP A 92 -60.47 111.44 81.83
N SER A 93 -60.00 111.44 80.57
CA SER A 93 -58.59 111.28 80.17
C SER A 93 -58.46 111.17 78.64
N CYS A 94 -58.47 112.32 77.94
CA CYS A 94 -58.39 112.39 76.47
C CYS A 94 -56.93 112.34 75.93
N ALA A 95 -55.92 112.63 76.76
CA ALA A 95 -54.52 112.68 76.31
C ALA A 95 -53.83 111.29 76.25
N TYR A 96 -54.05 110.42 77.24
CA TYR A 96 -53.43 109.08 77.31
C TYR A 96 -53.94 108.14 76.21
N CYS A 97 -55.21 108.27 75.82
CA CYS A 97 -55.82 107.48 74.75
C CYS A 97 -55.25 107.82 73.35
N ILE A 98 -54.79 109.05 73.12
CA ILE A 98 -54.23 109.47 71.82
C ILE A 98 -52.80 108.96 71.66
N GLU A 99 -51.93 109.09 72.67
CA GLU A 99 -50.54 108.59 72.60
C GLU A 99 -50.48 107.06 72.47
N MET A 100 -51.30 106.34 73.27
CA MET A 100 -51.40 104.88 73.14
C MET A 100 -51.93 104.46 71.77
N SER A 101 -52.82 105.23 71.15
CA SER A 101 -53.29 104.94 69.78
C SER A 101 -52.22 105.12 68.71
N ILE A 102 -51.27 106.06 68.88
CA ILE A 102 -50.16 106.29 67.95
C ILE A 102 -49.13 105.16 68.04
N VAL A 103 -48.79 104.73 69.25
CA VAL A 103 -47.89 103.58 69.49
C VAL A 103 -48.51 102.29 68.95
N VAL A 104 -49.78 102.02 69.27
CA VAL A 104 -50.51 100.86 68.77
C VAL A 104 -50.61 100.87 67.23
N ARG A 105 -50.90 102.02 66.60
CA ARG A 105 -50.90 102.14 65.13
C ARG A 105 -49.52 101.88 64.52
N SER A 106 -48.45 102.33 65.16
CA SER A 106 -47.07 102.15 64.67
C SER A 106 -46.63 100.69 64.77
N ILE A 107 -46.95 100.01 65.88
CA ILE A 107 -46.73 98.56 66.05
C ILE A 107 -47.55 97.77 65.01
N ILE A 108 -48.81 98.12 64.79
CA ILE A 108 -49.64 97.46 63.76
C ILE A 108 -49.05 97.66 62.35
N LYS A 109 -48.52 98.85 62.04
CA LYS A 109 -47.83 99.10 60.75
C LYS A 109 -46.59 98.23 60.60
N LEU A 110 -45.76 98.13 61.63
CA LEU A 110 -44.55 97.30 61.63
C LEU A 110 -44.90 95.81 61.50
N GLN A 111 -45.92 95.35 62.21
CA GLN A 111 -46.43 93.97 62.10
C GLN A 111 -46.98 93.68 60.70
N LYS A 112 -47.74 94.61 60.10
CA LYS A 112 -48.23 94.47 58.71
C LYS A 112 -47.07 94.43 57.71
N TRP A 113 -46.07 95.29 57.88
CA TRP A 113 -44.86 95.30 57.05
C TRP A 113 -44.08 94.00 57.17
N TRP A 114 -43.81 93.53 58.39
CA TRP A 114 -43.09 92.28 58.62
C TRP A 114 -43.83 91.06 58.07
N LYS A 115 -45.17 91.00 58.20
CA LYS A 115 -46.00 89.97 57.57
C LYS A 115 -45.88 90.01 56.04
N LYS A 116 -45.83 91.21 55.43
CA LYS A 116 -45.60 91.38 53.98
C LYS A 116 -44.21 90.90 53.56
N VAL A 117 -43.16 91.22 54.33
CA VAL A 117 -41.78 90.75 54.07
C VAL A 117 -41.68 89.23 54.18
N LEU A 118 -42.25 88.63 55.24
CA LEU A 118 -42.26 87.17 55.43
C LEU A 118 -43.03 86.46 54.31
N PHE A 119 -44.18 87.00 53.90
CA PHE A 119 -44.94 86.48 52.76
C PHE A 119 -44.15 86.59 51.45
N SER A 120 -43.47 87.73 51.20
CA SER A 120 -42.59 87.91 50.04
C SER A 120 -41.42 86.92 50.03
N ARG A 121 -40.79 86.69 51.19
CA ARG A 121 -39.69 85.73 51.34
C ARG A 121 -40.17 84.28 51.14
N SER A 122 -41.35 83.94 51.68
CA SER A 122 -42.00 82.64 51.44
C SER A 122 -42.30 82.40 49.96
N ARG A 123 -42.85 83.41 49.26
CA ARG A 123 -43.06 83.36 47.80
C ARG A 123 -41.75 83.17 47.05
N PHE A 124 -40.69 83.86 47.44
CA PHE A 124 -39.37 83.73 46.81
C PHE A 124 -38.80 82.31 46.94
N TYR A 125 -38.85 81.71 48.14
CA TYR A 125 -38.42 80.32 48.35
C TYR A 125 -39.29 79.30 47.62
N ALA A 126 -40.61 79.51 47.56
CA ALA A 126 -41.51 78.67 46.77
C ALA A 126 -41.17 78.75 45.27
N ILE A 127 -40.91 79.95 44.74
CA ILE A 127 -40.48 80.15 43.35
C ILE A 127 -39.16 79.43 43.08
N ILE A 128 -38.15 79.58 43.94
CA ILE A 128 -36.86 78.89 43.77
C ILE A 128 -37.03 77.38 43.78
N THR A 129 -37.84 76.84 44.69
CA THR A 129 -38.10 75.39 44.80
C THR A 129 -38.81 74.86 43.55
N ILE A 130 -39.80 75.58 43.03
CA ILE A 130 -40.50 75.21 41.80
C ILE A 130 -39.53 75.29 40.62
N GLN A 131 -38.74 76.36 40.50
CA GLN A 131 -37.78 76.53 39.41
C GLN A 131 -36.69 75.45 39.42
N SER A 132 -36.14 75.10 40.59
CA SER A 132 -35.12 74.05 40.70
C SER A 132 -35.70 72.67 40.36
N PHE A 133 -36.92 72.38 40.78
CA PHE A 133 -37.64 71.15 40.40
C PHE A 133 -37.90 71.05 38.90
N VAL A 134 -38.37 72.14 38.28
CA VAL A 134 -38.62 72.20 36.82
C VAL A 134 -37.32 72.02 36.06
N ARG A 135 -36.25 72.75 36.42
CA ARG A 135 -34.92 72.59 35.79
C ARG A 135 -34.39 71.16 35.91
N GLY A 136 -34.50 70.56 37.11
CA GLY A 136 -34.10 69.17 37.33
C GLY A 136 -34.92 68.17 36.51
N SER A 137 -36.22 68.41 36.33
CA SER A 137 -37.11 67.55 35.54
C SER A 137 -36.83 67.64 34.04
N VAL A 138 -36.57 68.84 33.52
CA VAL A 138 -36.15 69.07 32.13
C VAL A 138 -34.83 68.35 31.85
N SER A 139 -33.81 68.53 32.70
CA SER A 139 -32.52 67.84 32.54
C SER A 139 -32.63 66.31 32.56
N LYS A 140 -33.50 65.76 33.43
CA LYS A 140 -33.77 64.31 33.46
C LYS A 140 -34.45 63.82 32.19
N PHE A 141 -35.40 64.60 31.66
CA PHE A 141 -36.07 64.29 30.39
C PHE A 141 -35.08 64.31 29.23
N ASP A 142 -34.21 65.32 29.15
CA ASP A 142 -33.18 65.42 28.11
C ASP A 142 -32.18 64.26 28.17
N LEU A 143 -31.75 63.88 29.37
CA LEU A 143 -30.88 62.71 29.56
C LEU A 143 -31.60 61.41 29.16
N ALA A 144 -32.88 61.26 29.51
CA ALA A 144 -33.67 60.10 29.11
C ALA A 144 -33.82 60.02 27.58
N LYS A 145 -34.05 61.15 26.91
CA LYS A 145 -34.10 61.25 25.45
C LYS A 145 -32.77 60.83 24.81
N LYS A 146 -31.64 61.37 25.29
CA LYS A 146 -30.29 60.97 24.83
C LYS A 146 -30.02 59.47 25.04
N LYS A 147 -30.35 58.93 26.22
CA LYS A 147 -30.22 57.49 26.50
C LYS A 147 -31.08 56.65 25.56
N GLN A 148 -32.32 57.06 25.29
CA GLN A 148 -33.21 56.33 24.38
C GLN A 148 -32.66 56.32 22.95
N SER A 149 -32.09 57.43 22.48
CA SER A 149 -31.43 57.49 21.17
C SER A 149 -30.22 56.56 21.10
N ILE A 150 -29.39 56.50 22.15
CA ILE A 150 -28.24 55.58 22.22
C ILE A 150 -28.72 54.12 22.18
N ILE A 151 -29.73 53.76 22.98
CA ILE A 151 -30.29 52.40 23.00
C ILE A 151 -30.85 52.02 21.61
N PHE A 152 -31.51 52.96 20.92
CA PHE A 152 -32.02 52.73 19.58
C PHE A 152 -30.90 52.43 18.58
N ILE A 153 -29.84 53.25 18.56
CA ILE A 153 -28.68 53.06 17.68
C ILE A 153 -27.99 51.72 17.99
N GLN A 154 -27.76 51.42 19.27
CA GLN A 154 -27.15 50.16 19.68
C GLN A 154 -27.99 48.94 19.27
N ARG A 155 -29.32 49.02 19.42
CA ARG A 155 -30.23 47.97 18.99
C ARG A 155 -30.21 47.78 17.47
N ALA A 156 -30.25 48.87 16.71
CA ALA A 156 -30.18 48.83 15.26
C ALA A 156 -28.87 48.21 14.77
N TRP A 157 -27.74 48.59 15.39
CA TRP A 157 -26.43 48.03 15.07
C TRP A 157 -26.34 46.53 15.39
N ARG A 158 -26.75 46.09 16.59
CA ARG A 158 -26.79 44.66 16.96
C ARG A 158 -27.66 43.85 16.00
N HIS A 159 -28.80 44.39 15.59
CA HIS A 159 -29.68 43.74 14.62
C HIS A 159 -29.04 43.64 13.23
N SER A 160 -28.37 44.69 12.78
CA SER A 160 -27.61 44.68 11.53
C SER A 160 -26.49 43.64 11.53
N LEU A 161 -25.70 43.58 12.62
CA LEU A 161 -24.63 42.60 12.79
C LEU A 161 -25.16 41.17 12.75
N PHE A 162 -26.26 40.89 13.46
CA PHE A 162 -26.89 39.57 13.45
C PHE A 162 -27.42 39.18 12.07
N ARG A 163 -28.02 40.13 11.33
CA ARG A 163 -28.45 39.90 9.94
C ARG A 163 -27.26 39.60 9.03
N LYS A 164 -26.14 40.30 9.20
CA LYS A 164 -24.91 40.04 8.43
C LYS A 164 -24.40 38.63 8.72
N MET A 165 -24.26 38.26 9.99
CA MET A 165 -23.81 36.91 10.39
C MET A 165 -24.70 35.82 9.79
N LYS A 166 -26.03 35.95 9.87
CA LYS A 166 -26.96 35.00 9.23
C LYS A 166 -26.78 34.91 7.72
N ARG A 167 -26.62 36.05 7.04
CA ARG A 167 -26.39 36.10 5.59
C ARG A 167 -25.07 35.42 5.24
N ASP A 168 -24.00 35.72 5.95
CA ASP A 168 -22.67 35.16 5.69
C ASP A 168 -22.67 33.63 5.89
N SER A 169 -23.28 33.13 6.98
CA SER A 169 -23.45 31.69 7.19
C SER A 169 -24.29 31.03 6.09
N ALA A 170 -25.38 31.66 5.67
CA ALA A 170 -26.22 31.15 4.59
C ALA A 170 -25.46 31.11 3.26
N LEU A 171 -24.67 32.14 2.93
CA LEU A 171 -23.84 32.19 1.73
C LEU A 171 -22.80 31.06 1.72
N VAL A 172 -22.13 30.80 2.84
CA VAL A 172 -21.18 29.70 2.96
C VAL A 172 -21.87 28.36 2.71
N ILE A 173 -22.99 28.09 3.40
CA ILE A 173 -23.75 26.84 3.23
C ILE A 173 -24.20 26.67 1.77
N GLN A 174 -24.77 27.73 1.18
CA GLN A 174 -25.22 27.69 -0.20
C GLN A 174 -24.07 27.46 -1.19
N SER A 175 -22.91 28.09 -0.98
CA SER A 175 -21.73 27.89 -1.82
C SER A 175 -21.22 26.45 -1.73
N CYS A 176 -21.20 25.85 -0.53
CA CYS A 176 -20.85 24.45 -0.33
C CYS A 176 -21.80 23.50 -1.05
N ILE A 177 -23.12 23.73 -0.95
CA ILE A 177 -24.14 22.91 -1.63
C ILE A 177 -24.00 23.01 -3.15
N ARG A 178 -23.85 24.22 -3.70
CA ARG A 178 -23.66 24.43 -5.14
C ARG A 178 -22.38 23.75 -5.63
N GLY A 179 -21.28 23.90 -4.88
CA GLY A 179 -20.01 23.24 -5.19
C GLY A 179 -20.10 21.71 -5.13
N TRP A 180 -20.80 21.16 -4.14
CA TRP A 180 -21.05 19.72 -4.05
C TRP A 180 -21.89 19.21 -5.23
N ALA A 181 -22.99 19.89 -5.58
CA ALA A 181 -23.83 19.52 -6.71
C ALA A 181 -23.05 19.55 -8.05
N ALA A 182 -22.21 20.57 -8.26
CA ALA A 182 -21.34 20.65 -9.44
C ALA A 182 -20.32 19.50 -9.49
N ARG A 183 -19.70 19.14 -8.36
CA ARG A 183 -18.79 17.98 -8.29
C ARG A 183 -19.50 16.66 -8.55
N CYS A 184 -20.70 16.48 -7.99
CA CYS A 184 -21.49 15.26 -8.21
C CYS A 184 -21.89 15.09 -9.67
N THR A 185 -22.35 16.16 -10.33
CA THR A 185 -22.70 16.12 -11.76
C THR A 185 -21.47 15.84 -12.63
N ALA A 186 -20.35 16.52 -12.39
CA ALA A 186 -19.09 16.26 -13.09
C ALA A 186 -18.56 14.83 -12.89
N SER A 187 -18.68 14.28 -11.68
CA SER A 187 -18.29 12.89 -11.39
C SER A 187 -19.17 11.88 -12.12
N ARG A 188 -20.49 12.14 -12.18
CA ARG A 188 -21.43 11.28 -12.92
C ARG A 188 -21.14 11.28 -14.42
N THR A 189 -20.96 12.46 -15.03
CA THR A 189 -20.64 12.57 -16.46
C THR A 189 -19.30 11.91 -16.79
N LYS A 190 -18.27 12.13 -15.97
CA LYS A 190 -16.96 11.47 -16.10
C LYS A 190 -17.08 9.94 -16.00
N CYS A 191 -17.85 9.42 -15.04
CA CYS A 191 -18.08 7.99 -14.89
C CYS A 191 -18.77 7.39 -16.12
N SER A 192 -19.81 8.03 -16.64
CA SER A 192 -20.50 7.62 -17.86
C SER A 192 -19.58 7.64 -19.08
N MET A 193 -18.79 8.70 -19.26
CA MET A 193 -17.80 8.79 -20.33
C MET A 193 -16.77 7.66 -20.25
N ILE A 194 -16.23 7.38 -19.07
CA ILE A 194 -15.25 6.29 -18.88
C ILE A 194 -15.87 4.93 -19.20
N LYS A 195 -17.15 4.69 -18.83
CA LYS A 195 -17.85 3.44 -19.19
C LYS A 195 -17.94 3.26 -20.71
N ILE A 196 -18.33 4.30 -21.43
CA ILE A 196 -18.43 4.27 -22.90
C ILE A 196 -17.04 4.05 -23.53
N GLN A 197 -16.02 4.77 -23.06
CA GLN A 197 -14.65 4.61 -23.54
C GLN A 197 -14.11 3.19 -23.31
N ARG A 198 -14.35 2.61 -22.13
CA ARG A 198 -13.96 1.23 -21.82
C ARG A 198 -14.67 0.22 -22.72
N TRP A 199 -15.98 0.38 -22.90
CA TRP A 199 -16.77 -0.47 -23.79
C TRP A 199 -16.24 -0.41 -25.22
N TRP A 200 -15.96 0.79 -25.75
CA TRP A 200 -15.42 0.97 -27.10
C TRP A 200 -14.02 0.35 -27.27
N ARG A 201 -13.12 0.55 -26.29
CA ARG A 201 -11.80 -0.10 -26.28
C ARG A 201 -11.91 -1.62 -26.31
N ASN A 202 -12.85 -2.20 -25.56
CA ASN A 202 -13.09 -3.64 -25.58
C ASN A 202 -13.59 -4.12 -26.95
N ILE A 203 -14.48 -3.37 -27.61
CA ILE A 203 -14.93 -3.69 -28.97
C ILE A 203 -13.77 -3.70 -29.95
N LEU A 204 -12.89 -2.69 -29.91
CA LEU A 204 -11.71 -2.62 -30.76
C LEU A 204 -10.78 -3.82 -30.51
N TYR A 205 -10.53 -4.14 -29.24
CA TYR A 205 -9.72 -5.29 -28.85
C TYR A 205 -10.30 -6.62 -29.40
N LEU A 206 -11.60 -6.86 -29.21
CA LEU A 206 -12.26 -8.04 -29.77
C LEU A 206 -12.18 -8.09 -31.30
N LYS A 207 -12.28 -6.94 -31.98
CA LYS A 207 -12.10 -6.86 -33.44
C LYS A 207 -10.69 -7.25 -33.85
N THR A 208 -9.66 -6.84 -33.10
CA THR A 208 -8.26 -7.24 -33.36
C THR A 208 -8.04 -8.74 -33.14
N ILE A 209 -8.56 -9.31 -32.04
CA ILE A 209 -8.48 -10.75 -31.79
C ILE A 209 -9.14 -11.53 -32.92
N LYS A 210 -10.36 -11.15 -33.35
CA LYS A 210 -11.07 -11.84 -34.43
C LYS A 210 -10.25 -11.86 -35.73
N LYS A 211 -9.58 -10.75 -36.06
CA LYS A 211 -8.66 -10.69 -37.22
C LYS A 211 -7.48 -11.65 -37.05
N SER A 212 -6.81 -11.64 -35.89
CA SER A 212 -5.68 -12.54 -35.62
C SER A 212 -6.09 -14.01 -35.66
N ILE A 213 -7.24 -14.36 -35.08
CA ILE A 213 -7.81 -15.71 -35.13
C ILE A 213 -8.06 -16.12 -36.58
N SER A 214 -8.65 -15.23 -37.40
CA SER A 214 -8.91 -15.51 -38.81
C SER A 214 -7.61 -15.84 -39.58
N VAL A 215 -6.53 -15.09 -39.35
CA VAL A 215 -5.21 -15.34 -39.95
C VAL A 215 -4.64 -16.69 -39.51
N ILE A 216 -4.67 -16.99 -38.20
CA ILE A 216 -4.19 -18.27 -37.67
C ILE A 216 -4.99 -19.44 -38.25
N GLN A 217 -6.32 -19.31 -38.32
CA GLN A 217 -7.19 -20.32 -38.91
C GLN A 217 -6.90 -20.54 -40.39
N ALA A 218 -6.66 -19.47 -41.16
CA ALA A 218 -6.28 -19.57 -42.58
C ALA A 218 -4.95 -20.33 -42.74
N TYR A 219 -3.95 -20.01 -41.91
CA TYR A 219 -2.66 -20.70 -41.92
C TYR A 219 -2.80 -22.19 -41.58
N LEU A 220 -3.58 -22.52 -40.54
CA LEU A 220 -3.85 -23.90 -40.14
C LEU A 220 -4.57 -24.68 -41.24
N ARG A 221 -5.62 -24.11 -41.84
CA ARG A 221 -6.32 -24.75 -42.97
C ARG A 221 -5.36 -25.00 -44.14
N GLY A 222 -4.54 -24.00 -44.49
CA GLY A 222 -3.52 -24.16 -45.54
C GLY A 222 -2.49 -25.25 -45.22
N TRP A 223 -2.01 -25.31 -43.98
CA TRP A 223 -1.09 -26.34 -43.53
C TRP A 223 -1.70 -27.75 -43.60
N ILE A 224 -2.96 -27.92 -43.16
CA ILE A 224 -3.68 -29.20 -43.25
C ILE A 224 -3.79 -29.66 -44.70
N THR A 225 -4.19 -28.77 -45.63
CA THR A 225 -4.31 -29.09 -47.05
C THR A 225 -2.97 -29.50 -47.65
N ARG A 226 -1.89 -28.73 -47.39
CA ARG A 226 -0.52 -29.08 -47.84
C ARG A 226 -0.07 -30.42 -47.26
N ARG A 227 -0.30 -30.66 -45.97
CA ARG A 227 0.06 -31.93 -45.31
C ARG A 227 -0.64 -33.12 -45.96
N ARG A 228 -1.94 -32.99 -46.25
CA ARG A 228 -2.71 -34.02 -46.98
C ARG A 228 -2.15 -34.24 -48.39
N ALA A 229 -1.82 -33.17 -49.12
CA ALA A 229 -1.23 -33.27 -50.45
C ALA A 229 0.13 -33.97 -50.42
N THR A 230 1.04 -33.60 -49.51
CA THR A 230 2.34 -34.28 -49.34
C THR A 230 2.20 -35.77 -49.01
N LYS A 231 1.23 -36.15 -48.17
CA LYS A 231 0.96 -37.58 -47.90
C LYS A 231 0.50 -38.31 -49.17
N LYS A 232 -0.41 -37.72 -49.93
CA LYS A 232 -0.85 -38.28 -51.22
C LYS A 232 0.33 -38.45 -52.18
N LEU A 233 1.17 -37.42 -52.34
CA LEU A 233 2.36 -37.47 -53.19
C LEU A 233 3.32 -38.57 -52.73
N TYR A 234 3.61 -38.68 -51.44
CA TYR A 234 4.44 -39.75 -50.89
C TYR A 234 3.92 -41.15 -51.24
N HIS A 235 2.60 -41.37 -51.13
CA HIS A 235 2.00 -42.66 -51.51
C HIS A 235 2.12 -42.92 -53.02
N ILE A 236 1.88 -41.91 -53.86
CA ILE A 236 2.05 -42.01 -55.31
C ILE A 236 3.50 -42.34 -55.65
N GLU A 237 4.47 -41.60 -55.10
CA GLU A 237 5.90 -41.83 -55.29
C GLU A 237 6.32 -43.23 -54.84
N LYS A 238 5.79 -43.71 -53.70
CA LYS A 238 6.06 -45.07 -53.23
C LYS A 238 5.54 -46.11 -54.21
N ILE A 239 4.29 -46.00 -54.65
CA ILE A 239 3.70 -46.92 -55.64
C ILE A 239 4.52 -46.89 -56.93
N GLN A 240 4.83 -45.68 -57.44
CA GLN A 240 5.65 -45.50 -58.64
C GLN A 240 7.04 -46.13 -58.48
N SER A 241 7.69 -45.97 -57.32
CA SER A 241 9.00 -46.56 -57.05
C SER A 241 8.95 -48.08 -57.02
N CYS A 242 7.93 -48.67 -56.40
CA CYS A 242 7.72 -50.11 -56.37
C CYS A 242 7.47 -50.66 -57.78
N TRP A 243 6.65 -49.97 -58.57
CA TRP A 243 6.35 -50.34 -59.94
C TRP A 243 7.59 -50.27 -60.84
N LYS A 244 8.36 -49.17 -60.78
CA LYS A 244 9.64 -49.05 -61.51
C LYS A 244 10.61 -50.16 -61.11
N GLY A 245 10.73 -50.45 -59.82
CA GLY A 245 11.56 -51.56 -59.33
C GLY A 245 11.08 -52.94 -59.80
N TYR A 246 9.76 -53.17 -59.86
CA TYR A 246 9.17 -54.38 -60.42
C TYR A 246 9.47 -54.51 -61.92
N LEU A 247 9.29 -53.44 -62.70
CA LEU A 247 9.60 -53.42 -64.13
C LEU A 247 11.06 -53.82 -64.39
N VAL A 248 12.01 -53.19 -63.69
CA VAL A 248 13.44 -53.53 -63.82
C VAL A 248 13.68 -55.01 -63.50
N ARG A 249 13.14 -55.51 -62.38
CA ARG A 249 13.32 -56.92 -61.99
C ARG A 249 12.68 -57.90 -62.96
N LYS A 250 11.52 -57.55 -63.54
CA LYS A 250 10.85 -58.37 -64.56
C LYS A 250 11.72 -58.48 -65.81
N HIS A 251 12.34 -57.38 -66.25
CA HIS A 251 13.25 -57.39 -67.40
C HIS A 251 14.62 -58.03 -67.08
N SER A 252 15.13 -57.90 -65.86
CA SER A 252 16.42 -58.46 -65.44
C SER A 252 16.34 -59.85 -64.79
N SER A 253 15.15 -60.45 -64.74
CA SER A 253 14.89 -61.76 -64.11
C SER A 253 15.86 -62.87 -64.55
N PRO A 254 16.16 -63.07 -65.85
CA PRO A 254 17.11 -64.11 -66.27
C PRO A 254 18.54 -63.81 -65.83
N LEU A 255 18.98 -62.54 -65.91
CA LEU A 255 20.32 -62.11 -65.49
C LEU A 255 20.55 -62.28 -63.98
N LEU A 256 19.53 -61.96 -63.17
CA LEU A 256 19.60 -62.14 -61.72
C LEU A 256 19.62 -63.61 -61.30
N LEU A 257 18.94 -64.48 -62.05
CA LEU A 257 18.97 -65.92 -61.80
C LEU A 257 20.36 -66.50 -62.09
N ASP A 258 20.97 -66.09 -63.20
CA ASP A 258 22.35 -66.44 -63.54
C ASP A 258 23.37 -65.97 -62.48
N LEU A 259 23.30 -64.69 -62.09
CA LEU A 259 24.15 -64.13 -61.02
C LEU A 259 23.98 -64.88 -59.70
N ARG A 260 22.75 -65.26 -59.34
CA ARG A 260 22.48 -66.02 -58.11
C ARG A 260 23.09 -67.42 -58.16
N ASN A 261 22.99 -68.09 -59.30
CA ASN A 261 23.61 -69.40 -59.50
C ASN A 261 25.13 -69.29 -59.41
N ARG A 262 25.74 -68.29 -60.05
CA ARG A 262 27.19 -68.02 -59.95
C ARG A 262 27.65 -67.68 -58.54
N MET A 263 26.91 -66.86 -57.80
CA MET A 263 27.22 -66.55 -56.41
C MET A 263 27.14 -67.79 -55.53
N ARG A 264 26.11 -68.63 -55.72
CA ARG A 264 25.99 -69.91 -54.99
C ARG A 264 27.15 -70.85 -55.29
N LEU A 265 27.50 -71.01 -56.56
CA LEU A 265 28.65 -71.82 -56.98
C LEU A 265 29.95 -71.28 -56.38
N SER A 266 30.16 -69.96 -56.44
CA SER A 266 31.34 -69.32 -55.86
C SER A 266 31.39 -69.49 -54.35
N SER A 267 30.25 -69.37 -53.66
CA SER A 267 30.14 -69.57 -52.20
C SER A 267 30.34 -71.03 -51.79
N ALA A 268 29.89 -71.99 -52.60
CA ALA A 268 30.09 -73.41 -52.34
C ALA A 268 31.56 -73.83 -52.53
N ASN A 269 32.28 -73.13 -53.41
CA ASN A 269 33.68 -73.42 -53.74
C ASN A 269 34.70 -72.70 -52.82
N VAL A 270 34.27 -71.97 -51.78
CA VAL A 270 35.20 -71.29 -50.85
C VAL A 270 35.85 -72.29 -49.90
N VAL A 271 37.17 -72.44 -50.01
CA VAL A 271 38.03 -73.25 -49.13
C VAL A 271 37.93 -72.76 -47.68
N ASP A 272 37.76 -73.66 -46.71
CA ASP A 272 37.52 -73.31 -45.29
C ASP A 272 38.59 -72.39 -44.70
N GLU A 273 39.87 -72.58 -45.06
CA GLU A 273 40.99 -71.73 -44.61
C GLU A 273 40.88 -70.27 -45.09
N SER A 274 40.17 -70.03 -46.18
CA SER A 274 40.00 -68.70 -46.76
C SER A 274 38.81 -67.93 -46.18
N ARG A 275 38.01 -68.58 -45.32
CA ARG A 275 36.94 -67.91 -44.58
C ARG A 275 37.56 -66.92 -43.61
N LEU A 276 37.02 -65.70 -43.57
CA LEU A 276 37.53 -64.57 -42.80
C LEU A 276 37.81 -64.92 -41.33
N ILE A 277 36.93 -65.71 -40.71
CA ILE A 277 37.05 -66.17 -39.32
C ILE A 277 38.26 -67.09 -39.14
N ASN A 278 38.49 -68.03 -40.07
CA ASN A 278 39.59 -68.98 -39.98
C ASN A 278 40.95 -68.31 -40.25
N ARG A 279 41.00 -67.36 -41.19
CA ARG A 279 42.18 -66.50 -41.41
C ARG A 279 42.55 -65.67 -40.16
N LEU A 280 41.55 -65.20 -39.45
CA LEU A 280 41.73 -64.40 -38.23
C LEU A 280 42.33 -65.23 -37.08
N VAL A 281 41.86 -66.47 -36.91
CA VAL A 281 42.41 -67.37 -35.88
C VAL A 281 43.86 -67.74 -36.17
N ILE A 282 44.21 -67.95 -37.44
CA ILE A 282 45.59 -68.21 -37.88
C ILE A 282 46.49 -66.98 -37.68
N ALA A 283 46.02 -65.78 -38.05
CA ALA A 283 46.79 -64.55 -37.86
C ALA A 283 47.07 -64.23 -36.36
N LEU A 284 46.16 -64.62 -35.46
CA LEU A 284 46.34 -64.48 -34.01
C LEU A 284 47.36 -65.45 -33.44
N SER A 285 47.37 -66.72 -33.88
CA SER A 285 48.35 -67.71 -33.40
C SER A 285 49.77 -67.37 -33.86
N GLU A 286 49.92 -66.79 -35.05
CA GLU A 286 51.20 -66.30 -35.56
C GLU A 286 51.71 -65.03 -34.85
N LEU A 287 50.81 -64.21 -34.28
CA LEU A 287 51.15 -62.94 -33.61
C LEU A 287 52.12 -63.11 -32.42
N LEU A 288 52.06 -64.27 -31.75
CA LEU A 288 52.95 -64.63 -30.65
C LEU A 288 54.37 -64.99 -31.12
N GLY A 289 54.55 -65.34 -32.40
CA GLY A 289 55.83 -65.75 -32.98
C GLY A 289 56.62 -64.59 -33.63
N TYR A 290 55.97 -63.47 -33.96
CA TYR A 290 56.63 -62.37 -34.67
C TYR A 290 57.54 -61.53 -33.76
N ARG A 291 58.81 -61.39 -34.16
CA ARG A 291 59.79 -60.46 -33.56
C ARG A 291 59.93 -59.14 -34.32
N SER A 292 59.40 -59.03 -35.55
CA SER A 292 59.46 -57.82 -36.36
C SER A 292 58.22 -56.93 -36.20
N ILE A 293 58.44 -55.62 -36.11
CA ILE A 293 57.39 -54.60 -36.02
C ILE A 293 56.54 -54.56 -37.31
N THR A 294 57.10 -54.92 -38.47
CA THR A 294 56.36 -54.94 -39.74
C THR A 294 55.28 -56.01 -39.77
N ASP A 295 55.60 -57.19 -39.23
CA ASP A 295 54.74 -58.37 -39.30
C ASP A 295 53.61 -58.27 -38.28
N ILE A 296 53.90 -57.69 -37.10
CA ILE A 296 52.90 -57.28 -36.11
C ILE A 296 51.95 -56.23 -36.70
N ARG A 297 52.47 -55.26 -37.47
CA ARG A 297 51.63 -54.25 -38.10
C ARG A 297 50.72 -54.84 -39.18
N HIS A 298 51.23 -55.77 -39.98
CA HIS A 298 50.46 -56.43 -41.03
C HIS A 298 49.35 -57.34 -40.46
N THR A 299 49.65 -58.10 -39.41
CA THR A 299 48.67 -58.92 -38.70
C THR A 299 47.63 -58.05 -37.99
N CYS A 300 48.02 -56.99 -37.30
CA CYS A 300 47.07 -56.04 -36.71
C CYS A 300 46.19 -55.36 -37.76
N ALA A 301 46.70 -55.03 -38.96
CA ALA A 301 45.88 -54.49 -40.05
C ALA A 301 44.86 -55.51 -40.57
N THR A 302 45.25 -56.78 -40.64
CA THR A 302 44.34 -57.87 -41.02
C THR A 302 43.25 -58.08 -39.96
N LEU A 303 43.61 -58.00 -38.67
CA LEU A 303 42.66 -58.09 -37.56
C LEU A 303 41.70 -56.89 -37.54
N ASP A 304 42.22 -55.68 -37.74
CA ASP A 304 41.44 -54.43 -37.78
C ASP A 304 40.36 -54.48 -38.87
N VAL A 305 40.74 -54.85 -40.09
CA VAL A 305 39.81 -55.03 -41.22
C VAL A 305 38.78 -56.12 -40.93
N ALA A 306 39.19 -57.23 -40.30
CA ALA A 306 38.27 -58.32 -39.98
C ALA A 306 37.27 -57.97 -38.87
N THR A 307 37.68 -57.17 -37.87
CA THR A 307 36.80 -56.69 -36.80
C THR A 307 35.84 -55.60 -37.27
N ASP A 308 36.24 -54.80 -38.27
CA ASP A 308 35.35 -53.81 -38.89
C ASP A 308 34.25 -54.44 -39.74
N LEU A 309 34.53 -55.59 -40.36
CA LEU A 309 33.62 -56.23 -41.31
C LEU A 309 32.59 -57.16 -40.66
N SER A 310 32.81 -57.65 -39.43
CA SER A 310 31.91 -58.64 -38.82
C SER A 310 31.96 -58.67 -37.29
N GLU A 311 30.79 -58.45 -36.67
CA GLU A 311 30.60 -58.59 -35.22
C GLU A 311 30.93 -60.01 -34.73
N LYS A 312 30.66 -61.04 -35.53
CA LYS A 312 30.97 -62.43 -35.19
C LYS A 312 32.47 -62.71 -35.14
N CYS A 313 33.26 -61.99 -35.94
CA CYS A 313 34.72 -62.03 -35.87
C CYS A 313 35.22 -61.42 -34.55
N CYS A 314 34.60 -60.34 -34.07
CA CYS A 314 34.95 -59.75 -32.78
C CYS A 314 34.68 -60.71 -31.61
N GLU A 315 33.52 -61.38 -31.58
CA GLU A 315 33.18 -62.36 -30.54
C GLU A 315 34.18 -63.53 -30.48
N THR A 316 34.50 -64.10 -31.65
CA THR A 316 35.43 -65.23 -31.77
C THR A 316 36.86 -64.84 -31.43
N LEU A 317 37.29 -63.63 -31.78
CA LEU A 317 38.59 -63.07 -31.44
C LEU A 317 38.77 -62.87 -29.93
N VAL A 318 37.73 -62.39 -29.24
CA VAL A 318 37.73 -62.27 -27.78
C VAL A 318 37.77 -63.66 -27.12
N ALA A 319 36.99 -64.62 -27.62
CA ALA A 319 37.00 -65.99 -27.12
C ALA A 319 38.36 -66.69 -27.31
N ALA A 320 39.10 -66.33 -28.38
CA ALA A 320 40.46 -66.82 -28.65
C ALA A 320 41.56 -66.15 -27.78
N GLY A 321 41.20 -65.26 -26.84
CA GLY A 321 42.16 -64.62 -25.93
C GLY A 321 43.00 -63.51 -26.58
N ALA A 322 42.54 -62.95 -27.71
CA ALA A 322 43.31 -61.97 -28.47
C ALA A 322 43.61 -60.68 -27.69
N ILE A 323 42.75 -60.27 -26.74
CA ILE A 323 42.97 -59.09 -25.91
C ILE A 323 44.24 -59.27 -25.06
N ASP A 324 44.41 -60.44 -24.44
CA ASP A 324 45.57 -60.73 -23.61
C ASP A 324 46.85 -60.84 -24.45
N ILE A 325 46.74 -61.44 -25.64
CA ILE A 325 47.85 -61.55 -26.60
C ILE A 325 48.31 -60.16 -27.08
N LEU A 326 47.37 -59.29 -27.47
CA LEU A 326 47.67 -57.92 -27.89
C LEU A 326 48.25 -57.08 -26.75
N LEU A 327 47.69 -57.19 -25.53
CA LEU A 327 48.21 -56.48 -24.36
C LEU A 327 49.63 -56.92 -23.99
N LYS A 328 49.92 -58.23 -24.07
CA LYS A 328 51.26 -58.77 -23.83
C LYS A 328 52.26 -58.25 -24.86
N GLN A 329 51.86 -58.16 -26.13
CA GLN A 329 52.72 -57.62 -27.19
C GLN A 329 52.92 -56.10 -27.08
N ILE A 330 51.90 -55.34 -26.69
CA ILE A 330 52.00 -53.89 -26.40
C ILE A 330 52.95 -53.64 -25.22
N GLN A 331 52.92 -54.47 -24.18
CA GLN A 331 53.84 -54.36 -23.03
C GLN A 331 55.29 -54.68 -23.41
N LEU A 332 55.51 -55.66 -24.29
CA LEU A 332 56.85 -56.00 -24.81
C LEU A 332 57.40 -54.87 -25.70
N LEU A 333 56.59 -54.28 -26.56
CA LEU A 333 56.96 -53.12 -27.38
C LEU A 333 57.25 -51.86 -26.54
N ASN A 334 56.52 -51.66 -25.43
CA ASN A 334 56.72 -50.52 -24.54
C ASN A 334 57.98 -50.59 -23.66
N ARG A 335 58.63 -51.76 -23.53
CA ARG A 335 59.91 -51.90 -22.78
C ARG A 335 61.15 -51.62 -23.62
N GLY A 336 61.07 -51.69 -24.95
CA GLY A 336 62.24 -51.59 -25.85
C GLY A 336 62.26 -50.38 -26.79
N VAL A 337 61.18 -49.60 -26.88
CA VAL A 337 61.06 -48.54 -27.92
C VAL A 337 60.91 -47.17 -27.28
N GLN A 338 61.87 -46.27 -27.55
CA GLN A 338 61.64 -44.83 -27.39
C GLN A 338 60.46 -44.44 -28.30
N ILE A 339 59.29 -44.18 -27.72
CA ILE A 339 58.17 -43.58 -28.45
C ILE A 339 58.66 -42.21 -28.93
N LYS A 340 59.03 -42.08 -30.20
CA LYS A 340 59.39 -40.79 -30.80
C LYS A 340 58.22 -39.84 -30.59
N SER A 341 58.46 -38.77 -29.84
CA SER A 341 57.49 -37.73 -29.53
C SER A 341 57.22 -36.86 -30.76
N THR A 342 56.52 -37.43 -31.75
CA THR A 342 56.10 -36.67 -32.93
C THR A 342 54.89 -35.79 -32.57
N PRO A 343 54.77 -34.58 -33.15
CA PRO A 343 53.62 -33.70 -32.89
C PRO A 343 52.26 -34.37 -33.17
N ARG A 344 52.21 -35.25 -34.16
CA ARG A 344 50.99 -35.97 -34.56
C ARG A 344 50.59 -37.05 -33.56
N SER A 345 51.55 -37.78 -32.99
CA SER A 345 51.26 -38.74 -31.92
C SER A 345 50.79 -38.03 -30.65
N MET A 346 51.40 -36.89 -30.30
CA MET A 346 50.93 -36.05 -29.19
C MET A 346 49.49 -35.55 -29.39
N GLU A 347 49.15 -35.11 -30.60
CA GLU A 347 47.80 -34.64 -30.94
C GLU A 347 46.75 -35.76 -30.81
N ILE A 348 47.06 -36.97 -31.28
CA ILE A 348 46.16 -38.12 -31.18
C ILE A 348 45.90 -38.48 -29.72
N ILE A 349 46.96 -38.55 -28.90
CA ILE A 349 46.82 -38.88 -27.48
C ILE A 349 46.05 -37.77 -26.74
N PHE A 350 46.25 -36.49 -27.09
CA PHE A 350 45.45 -35.38 -26.57
C PHE A 350 43.97 -35.48 -26.95
N LYS A 351 43.66 -35.88 -28.19
CA LYS A 351 42.27 -36.07 -28.64
C LYS A 351 41.59 -37.20 -27.87
N GLU A 352 42.27 -38.33 -27.67
CA GLU A 352 41.73 -39.46 -26.91
C GLU A 352 41.56 -39.13 -25.41
N LEU A 353 42.48 -38.35 -24.84
CA LEU A 353 42.34 -37.83 -23.49
C LEU A 353 41.11 -36.92 -23.33
N LEU A 354 40.86 -36.02 -24.28
CA LEU A 354 39.73 -35.10 -24.23
C LEU A 354 38.38 -35.78 -24.54
N ARG A 355 38.40 -36.92 -25.23
CA ARG A 355 37.21 -37.70 -25.60
C ARG A 355 36.74 -38.60 -24.46
N ASN A 356 37.66 -39.20 -23.71
CA ASN A 356 37.35 -40.24 -22.73
C ASN A 356 37.03 -39.67 -21.33
N LYS A 357 35.94 -40.17 -20.72
CA LYS A 357 35.48 -39.77 -19.36
C LYS A 357 35.80 -40.80 -18.27
N ASN A 358 36.35 -41.94 -18.63
CA ASN A 358 36.56 -43.11 -17.76
C ASN A 358 38.07 -43.39 -17.59
N GLU A 359 38.48 -44.61 -17.21
CA GLU A 359 39.88 -45.03 -17.02
C GLU A 359 40.81 -44.68 -18.19
N GLY A 360 40.31 -44.67 -19.44
CA GLY A 360 41.08 -44.24 -20.62
C GLY A 360 41.63 -42.81 -20.51
N PHE A 361 40.99 -41.94 -19.72
CA PHE A 361 41.51 -40.61 -19.39
C PHE A 361 42.81 -40.68 -18.59
N LEU A 362 42.90 -41.61 -17.63
CA LEU A 362 44.07 -41.76 -16.76
C LEU A 362 45.25 -42.34 -17.52
N VAL A 363 45.01 -43.37 -18.35
CA VAL A 363 46.02 -43.95 -19.22
C VAL A 363 46.58 -42.90 -20.19
N SER A 364 45.70 -42.13 -20.83
CA SER A 364 46.13 -41.05 -21.74
C SER A 364 46.90 -39.94 -21.00
N CYS A 365 46.51 -39.59 -19.77
CA CYS A 365 47.23 -38.61 -18.94
C CYS A 365 48.65 -39.09 -18.62
N GLN A 366 48.79 -40.34 -18.21
CA GLN A 366 50.07 -40.94 -17.85
C GLN A 366 51.01 -41.08 -19.05
N LEU A 367 50.47 -41.44 -20.22
CA LEU A 367 51.23 -41.50 -21.47
C LEU A 367 51.73 -40.11 -21.89
N LEU A 368 50.85 -39.09 -21.88
CA LEU A 368 51.28 -37.71 -22.16
C LEU A 368 52.31 -37.23 -21.15
N ARG A 369 52.15 -37.56 -19.86
CA ARG A 369 53.12 -37.17 -18.83
C ARG A 369 54.50 -37.77 -19.09
N ARG A 370 54.57 -39.03 -19.52
CA ARG A 370 55.84 -39.68 -19.91
C ARG A 370 56.44 -39.04 -21.15
N LEU A 371 55.63 -38.68 -22.14
CA LEU A 371 56.11 -38.01 -23.35
C LEU A 371 56.58 -36.57 -23.08
N CYS A 372 55.90 -35.84 -22.19
CA CYS A 372 56.29 -34.49 -21.78
C CYS A 372 57.55 -34.44 -20.89
N ARG A 373 58.05 -35.59 -20.39
CA ARG A 373 59.37 -35.66 -19.73
C ARG A 373 60.53 -35.58 -20.70
N ILE A 374 60.29 -35.79 -22.00
CA ILE A 374 61.27 -35.63 -23.07
C ILE A 374 61.13 -34.21 -23.62
N GLN A 375 62.22 -33.46 -23.75
CA GLN A 375 62.21 -32.05 -24.18
C GLN A 375 61.49 -31.84 -25.53
N GLN A 376 61.73 -32.73 -26.50
CA GLN A 376 61.04 -32.72 -27.79
C GLN A 376 59.51 -32.95 -27.66
N GLY A 377 59.08 -33.77 -26.70
CA GLY A 377 57.67 -34.01 -26.42
C GLY A 377 57.01 -32.85 -25.68
N LEU A 378 57.75 -32.17 -24.79
CA LEU A 378 57.29 -30.96 -24.13
C LEU A 378 57.06 -29.82 -25.13
N GLU A 379 58.00 -29.60 -26.05
CA GLU A 379 57.85 -28.61 -27.13
C GLU A 379 56.67 -28.95 -28.05
N ALA A 380 56.48 -30.22 -28.39
CA ALA A 380 55.35 -30.68 -29.18
C ALA A 380 54.00 -30.47 -28.46
N ALA A 381 53.94 -30.70 -27.14
CA ALA A 381 52.76 -30.42 -26.34
C ALA A 381 52.45 -28.92 -26.28
N ARG A 382 53.46 -28.07 -26.07
CA ARG A 382 53.32 -26.60 -26.03
C ARG A 382 52.85 -26.02 -27.37
N LYS A 383 53.23 -26.62 -28.51
CA LYS A 383 52.73 -26.25 -29.85
C LYS A 383 51.22 -26.54 -30.01
N LEU A 384 50.66 -27.49 -29.26
CA LEU A 384 49.23 -27.84 -29.28
C LEU A 384 48.40 -26.96 -28.33
N GLN A 385 48.60 -25.64 -28.38
CA GLN A 385 47.94 -24.63 -27.54
C GLN A 385 46.41 -24.82 -27.39
N GLY A 386 45.72 -25.18 -28.48
CA GLY A 386 44.28 -25.43 -28.45
C GLY A 386 43.87 -26.62 -27.57
N HIS A 387 44.66 -27.70 -27.59
CA HIS A 387 44.42 -28.89 -26.77
C HIS A 387 44.77 -28.63 -25.31
N VAL A 388 45.84 -27.89 -25.04
CA VAL A 388 46.23 -27.43 -23.69
C VAL A 388 45.15 -26.52 -23.08
N ARG A 389 44.61 -25.57 -23.84
CA ARG A 389 43.47 -24.73 -23.38
C ARG A 389 42.23 -25.57 -23.07
N ARG A 390 41.94 -26.59 -23.88
CA ARG A 390 40.82 -27.53 -23.62
C ARG A 390 41.06 -28.37 -22.37
N LEU A 391 42.28 -28.82 -22.13
CA LEU A 391 42.68 -29.53 -20.91
C LEU A 391 42.48 -28.64 -19.68
N ASN A 392 42.88 -27.37 -19.74
CA ASN A 392 42.65 -26.40 -18.67
C ASN A 392 41.15 -26.22 -18.36
N ASN A 393 40.32 -26.09 -19.40
CA ASN A 393 38.86 -26.04 -19.23
C ASN A 393 38.29 -27.31 -18.58
N VAL A 394 38.86 -28.49 -18.87
CA VAL A 394 38.48 -29.75 -18.23
C VAL A 394 38.86 -29.75 -16.75
N ILE A 395 40.02 -29.23 -16.38
CA ILE A 395 40.46 -29.10 -14.98
C ILE A 395 39.52 -28.18 -14.20
N VAL A 396 39.22 -26.99 -14.72
CA VAL A 396 38.27 -26.05 -14.07
C VAL A 396 36.89 -26.70 -13.86
N LYS A 397 36.43 -27.52 -14.81
CA LYS A 397 35.18 -28.30 -14.67
C LYS A 397 35.29 -29.38 -13.59
N LEU A 398 36.41 -30.11 -13.55
CA LEU A 398 36.67 -31.15 -12.54
C LEU A 398 36.80 -30.55 -11.13
N GLU A 399 37.40 -29.38 -10.97
CA GLU A 399 37.49 -28.65 -9.70
C GLU A 399 36.11 -28.23 -9.18
N ARG A 400 35.27 -27.64 -10.04
CA ARG A 400 33.88 -27.29 -9.68
C ARG A 400 33.10 -28.54 -9.27
N ARG A 401 33.27 -29.64 -10.01
CA ARG A 401 32.62 -30.92 -9.71
C ARG A 401 33.13 -31.52 -8.40
N ALA A 402 34.42 -31.44 -8.12
CA ALA A 402 35.01 -31.90 -6.85
C ALA A 402 34.48 -31.10 -5.64
N LYS A 403 34.37 -29.75 -5.76
CA LYS A 403 33.77 -28.88 -4.73
C LYS A 403 32.28 -29.15 -4.51
N PHE A 404 31.55 -29.51 -5.56
CA PHE A 404 30.14 -29.93 -5.43
C PHE A 404 30.02 -31.29 -4.72
N LEU A 405 30.84 -32.26 -5.11
CA LEU A 405 30.87 -33.61 -4.52
C LEU A 405 31.44 -33.62 -3.09
N SER A 406 32.22 -32.61 -2.67
CA SER A 406 32.65 -32.48 -1.28
C SER A 406 31.52 -32.01 -0.35
N ARG A 407 30.51 -31.31 -0.88
CA ARG A 407 29.35 -30.82 -0.13
C ARG A 407 28.22 -31.85 -0.01
N ASN A 408 28.18 -32.83 -0.92
CA ASN A 408 27.13 -33.86 -0.96
C ASN A 408 27.73 -35.25 -0.68
N ALA A 409 27.32 -35.88 0.41
CA ALA A 409 27.92 -37.12 0.94
C ALA A 409 27.57 -38.42 0.17
N HIS A 410 26.81 -38.35 -0.93
CA HIS A 410 26.34 -39.54 -1.64
C HIS A 410 27.23 -39.86 -2.86
N SER A 411 27.96 -40.99 -2.76
CA SER A 411 28.83 -41.64 -3.77
C SER A 411 30.35 -41.43 -3.63
N SER A 412 30.98 -42.29 -2.82
CA SER A 412 32.43 -42.34 -2.58
C SER A 412 33.26 -42.66 -3.84
N ASN A 413 32.82 -43.62 -4.66
CA ASN A 413 33.59 -44.06 -5.85
C ASN A 413 33.65 -42.99 -6.95
N ILE A 414 32.56 -42.28 -7.21
CA ILE A 414 32.53 -41.19 -8.20
C ILE A 414 33.41 -40.02 -7.73
N LYS A 415 33.43 -39.78 -6.41
CA LYS A 415 34.29 -38.78 -5.79
C LYS A 415 35.77 -39.14 -5.94
N ASP A 416 36.16 -40.38 -5.67
CA ASP A 416 37.56 -40.83 -5.78
C ASP A 416 38.06 -40.77 -7.24
N LEU A 417 37.29 -41.28 -8.21
CA LEU A 417 37.66 -41.20 -9.63
C LEU A 417 37.78 -39.75 -10.13
N THR A 418 36.87 -38.87 -9.71
CA THR A 418 36.91 -37.44 -10.09
C THR A 418 38.14 -36.75 -9.51
N LEU A 419 38.51 -37.06 -8.27
CA LEU A 419 39.70 -36.52 -7.61
C LEU A 419 41.00 -37.03 -8.24
N ARG A 420 41.08 -38.32 -8.58
CA ARG A 420 42.23 -38.89 -9.30
C ARG A 420 42.43 -38.25 -10.68
N ARG A 421 41.34 -38.07 -11.43
CA ARG A 421 41.38 -37.37 -12.73
C ARG A 421 41.83 -35.92 -12.59
N LEU A 422 41.35 -35.22 -11.56
CA LEU A 422 41.76 -33.85 -11.28
C LEU A 422 43.26 -33.78 -10.97
N ARG A 423 43.78 -34.68 -10.13
CA ARG A 423 45.20 -34.75 -9.77
C ARG A 423 46.09 -35.02 -10.99
N GLU A 424 45.77 -36.03 -11.79
CA GLU A 424 46.59 -36.39 -12.96
C GLU A 424 46.55 -35.30 -14.05
N ALA A 425 45.38 -34.68 -14.28
CA ALA A 425 45.27 -33.58 -15.24
C ALA A 425 46.01 -32.33 -14.76
N ALA A 426 45.92 -31.99 -13.47
CA ALA A 426 46.66 -30.86 -12.88
C ALA A 426 48.18 -31.09 -12.94
N CYS A 427 48.64 -32.31 -12.65
CA CYS A 427 50.06 -32.68 -12.76
C CYS A 427 50.58 -32.64 -14.20
N LEU A 428 49.76 -33.07 -15.17
CA LEU A 428 50.12 -32.93 -16.59
C LEU A 428 50.19 -31.46 -17.01
N MET A 429 49.28 -30.61 -16.51
CA MET A 429 49.29 -29.18 -16.80
C MET A 429 50.47 -28.45 -16.16
N SER A 430 50.85 -28.77 -14.93
CA SER A 430 52.03 -28.15 -14.31
C SER A 430 53.28 -28.46 -15.13
N LEU A 431 53.46 -29.71 -15.57
CA LEU A 431 54.58 -30.09 -16.43
C LEU A 431 54.61 -29.38 -17.79
N ILE A 432 53.48 -28.93 -18.31
CA ILE A 432 53.41 -28.19 -19.59
C ILE A 432 53.60 -26.68 -19.38
N ALA A 433 53.20 -26.17 -18.22
CA ALA A 433 53.15 -24.75 -17.87
C ALA A 433 54.40 -24.23 -17.14
N ASP A 434 55.14 -25.08 -16.44
CA ASP A 434 56.44 -24.73 -15.84
C ASP A 434 57.43 -24.44 -16.97
N GLU A 435 58.05 -23.25 -16.95
CA GLU A 435 59.07 -22.80 -17.92
C GLU A 435 60.36 -23.60 -17.80
#